data_AF-A0AAV9LM07-F1
#
_entry.id   AF-A0AAV9LM07-F1
#
_cell.length_a   1.000
_cell.length_b   1.000
_cell.length_c   1.000
_cell.angle_alpha   90.00
_cell.angle_beta   90.00
_cell.angle_gamma   90.00
#
_symmetry.space_group_name_H-M   'P 1'
#
loop_
_entity.id
_entity.type
_entity.pdbx_description
1 polymer ?
#
loop_
_entity_poly.entity_id
_entity_poly.type
_entity_poly.pdbx_seq_one_letter_code
_entity_poly.pdbx_strand_id
1 'polypeptide(L)'
;MNQDRVSIAVEGDIEDRISVLPRNVIDCILELLPVKEAAKTCTLSKSWRYVWSEVPKMVLDYEFCDELIDESESKFREVVDGIMLLHMGKIVKFNLDVRVEDLASYTAIDRWVLYVTRNSVKKLHLKISNIDDRTYTLPPCVFHCSTLTQLKLARCSFKPLVLFVASPIL
;
A
#
# COMPACT_ATOMS: atom_id res chain seq x y z
N MET A 1 -61.53 17.67 11.66
CA MET A 1 -60.43 17.97 12.60
C MET A 1 -59.17 17.42 11.97
N ASN A 2 -58.40 18.31 11.34
CA ASN A 2 -57.12 18.02 10.71
C ASN A 2 -56.08 17.81 11.81
N GLN A 3 -55.39 16.68 11.80
CA GLN A 3 -54.14 16.54 12.54
C GLN A 3 -53.02 16.74 11.52
N ASP A 4 -52.52 17.97 11.46
CA ASP A 4 -51.44 18.38 10.58
C ASP A 4 -50.20 17.53 10.84
N ARG A 5 -49.74 16.86 9.79
CA ARG A 5 -48.40 16.30 9.70
C ARG A 5 -47.43 17.47 9.63
N VAL A 6 -46.77 17.79 10.74
CA VAL A 6 -45.56 18.60 10.70
C VAL A 6 -44.42 17.68 10.26
N SER A 7 -44.19 17.64 8.94
CA SER A 7 -42.94 17.14 8.39
C SER A 7 -41.85 18.15 8.74
N ILE A 8 -41.03 17.82 9.72
CA ILE A 8 -39.79 18.54 10.00
C ILE A 8 -38.86 18.23 8.83
N ALA A 9 -38.77 19.17 7.89
CA ALA A 9 -37.68 19.19 6.93
C ALA A 9 -36.40 19.44 7.73
N VAL A 10 -35.60 18.38 7.90
CA VAL A 10 -34.22 18.52 8.36
C VAL A 10 -33.44 19.05 7.16
N GLU A 11 -33.42 20.36 7.03
CA GLU A 11 -32.62 21.10 6.07
C GLU A 11 -31.17 21.14 6.59
N GLY A 12 -30.24 20.66 5.78
CA GLY A 12 -28.81 20.66 6.08
C GLY A 12 -28.09 19.38 5.69
N ASP A 13 -28.39 18.79 4.53
CA ASP A 13 -27.41 17.91 3.89
C ASP A 13 -26.30 18.84 3.40
N ILE A 14 -25.19 18.85 4.12
CA ILE A 14 -24.00 19.62 3.75
C ILE A 14 -23.51 18.97 2.47
N GLU A 15 -23.94 19.50 1.33
CA GLU A 15 -23.62 18.94 0.02
C GLU A 15 -22.12 18.68 -0.05
N ASP A 16 -21.72 17.43 -0.25
CA ASP A 16 -20.31 17.05 -0.24
C ASP A 16 -19.63 17.62 -1.49
N ARG A 17 -19.14 18.86 -1.33
CA ARG A 17 -18.47 19.66 -2.36
C ARG A 17 -17.21 19.01 -2.89
N ILE A 18 -16.65 18.05 -2.14
CA ILE A 18 -15.44 17.34 -2.52
C ILE A 18 -15.82 16.13 -3.42
N SER A 19 -16.95 15.46 -3.16
CA SER A 19 -17.46 14.38 -4.03
C SER A 19 -17.95 14.84 -5.40
N VAL A 20 -18.31 16.11 -5.57
CA VAL A 20 -18.72 16.66 -6.87
C VAL A 20 -17.54 17.09 -7.76
N LEU A 21 -16.30 16.98 -7.26
CA LEU A 21 -15.11 17.29 -8.06
C LEU A 21 -14.95 16.27 -9.20
N PRO A 22 -14.46 16.72 -10.38
CA PRO A 22 -14.09 15.81 -11.46
C PRO A 22 -13.10 14.74 -10.99
N ARG A 23 -13.24 13.51 -11.48
CA ARG A 23 -12.42 12.35 -11.09
C ARG A 23 -10.92 12.65 -11.13
N ASN A 24 -10.45 13.33 -12.18
CA ASN A 24 -9.04 13.69 -12.33
C ASN A 24 -8.53 14.62 -11.22
N VAL A 25 -9.38 15.50 -10.66
CA VAL A 25 -9.01 16.37 -9.54
C VAL A 25 -8.89 15.58 -8.26
N ILE A 26 -9.84 14.65 -8.01
CA ILE A 26 -9.79 13.74 -6.86
C ILE A 26 -8.52 12.87 -6.93
N ASP A 27 -8.21 12.30 -8.10
CA ASP A 27 -7.00 11.53 -8.31
C ASP A 27 -5.74 12.38 -8.01
N CYS A 28 -5.70 13.64 -8.48
CA CYS A 28 -4.60 14.55 -8.15
C CYS A 28 -4.47 14.82 -6.65
N ILE A 29 -5.57 15.02 -5.92
CA ILE A 29 -5.54 15.21 -4.47
C ILE A 29 -4.98 13.97 -3.79
N LEU A 30 -5.47 12.78 -4.14
CA LEU A 30 -5.02 11.52 -3.55
C LEU A 30 -3.55 11.21 -3.86
N GLU A 31 -3.05 11.59 -5.05
CA GLU A 31 -1.63 11.45 -5.39
C GLU A 31 -0.71 12.35 -4.56
N LEU A 32 -1.24 13.42 -3.95
CA LEU A 32 -0.50 14.34 -3.10
C LEU A 32 -0.53 13.93 -1.62
N LEU A 33 -1.39 12.98 -1.24
CA LEU A 33 -1.54 12.53 0.14
C LEU A 33 -0.65 11.31 0.42
N PRO A 34 -0.03 11.24 1.61
CA PRO A 34 0.51 9.98 2.12
C PRO A 34 -0.58 8.91 2.16
N VAL A 35 -0.23 7.63 1.99
CA VAL A 35 -1.22 6.55 1.84
C VAL A 35 -2.21 6.48 3.02
N LYS A 36 -1.75 6.81 4.23
CA LYS A 36 -2.55 6.88 5.47
C LYS A 36 -3.67 7.92 5.36
N GLU A 37 -3.29 9.13 4.97
CA GLU A 37 -4.22 10.25 4.83
C GLU A 37 -5.15 10.02 3.65
N ALA A 38 -4.61 9.49 2.55
CA ALA A 38 -5.41 9.06 1.41
C ALA A 38 -6.44 8.00 1.84
N ALA A 39 -6.07 7.00 2.66
CA ALA A 39 -7.00 5.98 3.14
C ALA A 39 -8.05 6.56 4.11
N LYS A 40 -7.69 7.54 4.94
CA LYS A 40 -8.63 8.25 5.83
C LYS A 40 -9.69 9.03 5.06
N THR A 41 -9.38 9.53 3.87
CA THR A 41 -10.37 10.23 3.03
C THR A 41 -11.57 9.34 2.65
N CYS A 42 -11.45 8.01 2.75
CA CYS A 42 -12.56 7.07 2.57
C CYS A 42 -13.74 7.27 3.56
N THR A 43 -13.52 8.05 4.62
CA THR A 43 -14.56 8.41 5.60
C THR A 43 -15.34 9.66 5.20
N LEU A 44 -14.80 10.49 4.29
CA LEU A 44 -15.43 11.74 3.85
C LEU A 44 -16.66 11.46 2.97
N SER A 45 -16.61 10.41 2.14
CA SER A 45 -17.75 9.96 1.34
C SER A 45 -17.53 8.56 0.76
N LYS A 46 -18.65 7.92 0.35
CA LYS A 46 -18.63 6.65 -0.39
C LYS A 46 -17.81 6.74 -1.68
N SER A 47 -17.80 7.89 -2.36
CA SER A 47 -17.06 8.08 -3.61
C SER A 47 -15.55 7.93 -3.40
N TRP A 48 -15.03 8.60 -2.38
CA TRP A 48 -13.59 8.61 -2.04
C TRP A 48 -13.06 7.24 -1.64
N ARG A 49 -13.90 6.40 -1.04
CA ARG A 49 -13.56 5.00 -0.74
C ARG A 49 -13.18 4.21 -1.98
N TYR A 50 -13.94 4.36 -3.06
CA TYR A 50 -13.65 3.67 -4.31
C TYR A 50 -12.42 4.28 -5.00
N VAL A 51 -12.31 5.61 -5.03
CA VAL A 51 -11.20 6.26 -5.73
C VAL A 51 -9.85 5.94 -5.09
N TRP A 52 -9.75 5.99 -3.76
CA TRP A 52 -8.53 5.61 -3.05
C TRP A 52 -8.12 4.16 -3.36
N SER A 53 -9.10 3.24 -3.41
CA SER A 53 -8.82 1.81 -3.65
C SER A 53 -8.22 1.52 -5.02
N GLU A 54 -8.33 2.46 -5.96
CA GLU A 54 -7.79 2.35 -7.31
C GLU A 54 -6.44 3.08 -7.50
N VAL A 55 -5.93 3.77 -6.47
CA VAL A 55 -4.71 4.57 -6.58
C VAL A 55 -3.52 3.66 -6.95
N PRO A 56 -2.81 3.93 -8.05
CA PRO A 56 -1.80 3.01 -8.58
C PRO A 56 -0.45 3.08 -7.85
N LYS A 57 -0.28 4.04 -6.94
CA LYS A 57 0.96 4.30 -6.19
C LYS A 57 0.71 4.01 -4.71
N MET A 58 1.34 2.97 -4.19
CA MET A 58 1.34 2.65 -2.76
C MET A 58 2.73 2.98 -2.20
N VAL A 59 2.82 4.08 -1.46
CA VAL A 59 4.06 4.56 -0.85
C VAL A 59 3.91 4.46 0.67
N LEU A 60 4.67 3.54 1.25
CA LEU A 60 4.90 3.36 2.68
C LEU A 60 6.33 3.87 2.92
N ASP A 61 6.46 5.12 3.34
CA ASP A 61 7.75 5.74 3.64
C ASP A 61 8.20 5.45 5.08
N TYR A 62 9.45 5.82 5.38
CA TYR A 62 10.06 5.51 6.67
C TYR A 62 9.26 6.12 7.80
N GLU A 63 8.91 7.40 7.70
CA GLU A 63 8.18 8.15 8.73
C GLU A 63 6.81 7.53 9.03
N PHE A 64 6.05 7.13 8.01
CA PHE A 64 4.78 6.43 8.18
C PHE A 64 4.94 5.06 8.86
N CYS A 65 5.93 4.29 8.44
CA CYS A 65 6.21 2.98 9.00
C CYS A 65 6.69 3.09 10.46
N ASP A 66 7.59 4.02 10.75
CA ASP A 66 8.19 4.28 12.06
C ASP A 66 7.11 4.70 13.08
N GLU A 67 6.22 5.62 12.70
CA GLU A 67 5.09 6.06 13.55
C GLU A 67 4.21 4.87 13.99
N LEU A 68 3.89 3.95 13.07
CA LEU A 68 3.06 2.79 13.39
C LEU A 68 3.80 1.74 14.22
N ILE A 69 5.10 1.56 14.00
CA ILE A 69 5.92 0.61 14.74
C ILE A 69 6.15 1.10 16.17
N ASP A 70 6.34 2.40 16.36
CA ASP A 70 6.44 3.05 17.68
C ASP A 70 5.17 2.83 18.51
N GLU A 71 3.99 2.76 17.87
CA GLU A 71 2.76 2.29 18.53
C GLU A 71 2.83 0.79 18.84
N SER A 72 3.08 -0.05 17.81
CA SER A 72 3.48 -1.46 17.93
C SER A 72 3.69 -2.10 16.56
N GLU A 73 4.57 -3.11 16.46
CA GLU A 73 4.72 -3.87 15.21
C GLU A 73 3.40 -4.55 14.74
N SER A 74 2.54 -4.97 15.67
CA SER A 74 1.22 -5.50 15.34
C SER A 74 0.35 -4.45 14.65
N LYS A 75 0.34 -3.22 15.17
CA LYS A 75 -0.45 -2.12 14.61
C LYS A 75 0.02 -1.79 13.20
N PHE A 76 1.33 -1.72 13.00
CA PHE A 76 1.92 -1.54 11.67
C PHE A 76 1.42 -2.61 10.69
N ARG A 77 1.51 -3.89 11.06
CA ARG A 77 1.06 -4.99 10.20
C ARG A 77 -0.44 -4.93 9.92
N GLU A 78 -1.26 -4.67 10.94
CA GLU A 78 -2.72 -4.55 10.78
C GLU A 78 -3.11 -3.43 9.82
N VAL A 79 -2.46 -2.27 9.92
CA VAL A 79 -2.72 -1.13 9.04
C VAL A 79 -2.31 -1.44 7.60
N VAL A 80 -1.13 -2.00 7.39
CA VAL A 80 -0.67 -2.35 6.03
C VAL A 80 -1.51 -3.49 5.44
N ASP A 81 -1.83 -4.53 6.20
CA ASP A 81 -2.74 -5.60 5.77
C ASP A 81 -4.12 -5.00 5.40
N GLY A 82 -4.65 -4.08 6.20
CA GLY A 82 -5.89 -3.36 5.91
C GLY A 82 -5.82 -2.54 4.61
N ILE A 83 -4.72 -1.82 4.39
CA ILE A 83 -4.48 -1.09 3.13
C ILE A 83 -4.47 -2.05 1.94
N MET A 84 -3.79 -3.19 2.05
CA MET A 84 -3.74 -4.17 0.95
C MET A 84 -5.11 -4.82 0.69
N LEU A 85 -5.88 -5.10 1.73
CA LEU A 85 -7.22 -5.69 1.61
C LEU A 85 -8.23 -4.74 0.97
N LEU A 86 -8.12 -3.45 1.26
CA LEU A 86 -9.03 -2.44 0.71
C LEU A 86 -8.63 -1.99 -0.70
N HIS A 87 -7.41 -2.30 -1.15
CA HIS A 87 -6.94 -1.94 -2.48
C HIS A 87 -7.55 -2.86 -3.55
N MET A 88 -8.20 -2.26 -4.54
CA MET A 88 -8.94 -2.95 -5.61
C MET A 88 -8.34 -2.71 -7.01
N GLY A 89 -7.44 -1.73 -7.14
CA GLY A 89 -6.83 -1.34 -8.40
C GLY A 89 -5.53 -2.06 -8.73
N LYS A 90 -4.90 -1.66 -9.84
CA LYS A 90 -3.55 -2.13 -10.19
C LYS A 90 -2.51 -1.34 -9.41
N ILE A 91 -1.68 -2.02 -8.61
CA ILE A 91 -0.53 -1.39 -7.94
C ILE A 91 0.61 -1.28 -8.94
N VAL A 92 0.80 -0.10 -9.53
CA VAL A 92 1.88 0.16 -10.50
C VAL A 92 3.21 0.41 -9.80
N LYS A 93 3.18 1.14 -8.68
CA LYS A 93 4.36 1.44 -7.86
C LYS A 93 4.10 1.02 -6.42
N PHE A 94 5.01 0.21 -5.86
CA PHE A 94 5.08 -0.12 -4.44
C PHE A 94 6.41 0.36 -3.88
N ASN A 95 6.35 1.15 -2.81
CA ASN A 95 7.51 1.58 -2.03
C ASN A 95 7.30 1.19 -0.57
N LEU A 96 8.28 0.50 0.01
CA LEU A 96 8.33 0.16 1.42
C LEU A 96 9.71 0.53 1.96
N ASP A 97 9.75 1.50 2.87
CA ASP A 97 10.93 1.87 3.67
C ASP A 97 10.59 1.65 5.14
N VAL A 98 11.20 0.67 5.79
CA VAL A 98 10.79 0.22 7.12
C VAL A 98 11.97 -0.30 7.92
N ARG A 99 11.92 -0.08 9.24
CA ARG A 99 12.76 -0.79 10.21
C ARG A 99 12.01 -2.02 10.74
N VAL A 100 12.69 -3.14 10.92
CA VAL A 100 12.08 -4.39 11.35
C VAL A 100 12.86 -4.96 12.53
N GLU A 101 12.17 -5.34 13.60
CA GLU A 101 12.79 -5.93 14.79
C GLU A 101 12.55 -7.44 14.89
N ASP A 102 11.40 -7.95 14.40
CA ASP A 102 11.01 -9.37 14.57
C ASP A 102 10.90 -10.22 13.27
N LEU A 103 10.76 -11.54 13.44
CA LEU A 103 10.55 -12.51 12.34
C LEU A 103 9.14 -12.45 11.72
N ALA A 104 8.13 -12.05 12.50
CA ALA A 104 6.75 -11.98 12.04
C ALA A 104 6.58 -10.86 10.99
N SER A 105 7.31 -9.77 11.15
CA SER A 105 7.38 -8.64 10.25
C SER A 105 8.04 -9.00 8.92
N TYR A 106 9.09 -9.83 8.92
CA TYR A 106 9.60 -10.41 7.67
C TYR A 106 8.55 -11.26 6.93
N THR A 107 7.83 -12.10 7.67
CA THR A 107 6.75 -12.93 7.10
C THR A 107 5.61 -12.07 6.54
N ALA A 108 5.28 -10.95 7.18
CA ALA A 108 4.31 -9.99 6.66
C ALA A 108 4.79 -9.33 5.37
N ILE A 109 6.05 -8.87 5.34
CA ILE A 109 6.65 -8.28 4.15
C ILE A 109 6.67 -9.27 2.97
N ASP A 110 6.97 -10.55 3.22
CA ASP A 110 6.90 -11.58 2.18
C ASP A 110 5.51 -11.69 1.55
N ARG A 111 4.45 -11.64 2.38
CA ARG A 111 3.05 -11.65 1.91
C ARG A 111 2.75 -10.40 1.07
N TRP A 112 3.22 -9.24 1.52
CA TRP A 112 3.03 -7.96 0.83
C TRP A 112 3.72 -7.94 -0.53
N VAL A 113 4.98 -8.38 -0.58
CA VAL A 113 5.76 -8.50 -1.82
C VAL A 113 5.11 -9.49 -2.77
N LEU A 114 4.63 -10.64 -2.27
CA LEU A 114 3.89 -11.61 -3.07
C LEU A 114 2.59 -11.02 -3.64
N TYR A 115 1.85 -10.26 -2.85
CA TYR A 115 0.61 -9.62 -3.27
C TYR A 115 0.86 -8.62 -4.40
N VAL A 116 1.82 -7.71 -4.26
CA VAL A 116 2.08 -6.68 -5.29
C VAL A 116 2.69 -7.28 -6.56
N THR A 117 3.52 -8.32 -6.44
CA THR A 117 4.09 -9.01 -7.61
C THR A 117 3.02 -9.75 -8.41
N ARG A 118 2.04 -10.38 -7.75
CA ARG A 118 0.87 -10.98 -8.40
C ARG A 118 -0.04 -9.94 -9.05
N ASN A 119 -0.13 -8.75 -8.47
CA ASN A 119 -0.88 -7.62 -9.02
C ASN A 119 -0.13 -6.82 -10.09
N SER A 120 0.85 -7.43 -10.76
CA SER A 120 1.52 -6.86 -11.93
C SER A 120 2.23 -5.53 -11.66
N VAL A 121 2.88 -5.41 -10.49
CA VAL A 121 3.68 -4.23 -10.14
C VAL A 121 4.76 -3.95 -11.18
N LYS A 122 4.97 -2.65 -11.48
CA LYS A 122 5.99 -2.21 -12.43
C LYS A 122 7.23 -1.62 -11.75
N LYS A 123 7.04 -0.98 -10.60
CA LYS A 123 8.12 -0.34 -9.83
C LYS A 123 8.06 -0.84 -8.39
N LEU A 124 9.07 -1.60 -7.97
CA LEU A 124 9.18 -2.17 -6.64
C LEU A 124 10.42 -1.58 -5.94
N HIS A 125 10.19 -0.77 -4.90
CA HIS A 125 11.25 -0.16 -4.09
C HIS A 125 11.15 -0.70 -2.66
N LEU A 126 12.21 -1.39 -2.21
CA LEU A 126 12.28 -1.99 -0.87
C LEU A 126 13.54 -1.51 -0.15
N LYS A 127 13.37 -0.93 1.04
CA LYS A 127 14.43 -0.61 1.97
C LYS A 127 14.02 -1.15 3.34
N ILE A 128 14.64 -2.25 3.75
CA ILE A 128 14.22 -3.00 4.94
C ILE A 128 15.41 -3.08 5.89
N SER A 129 15.40 -2.19 6.88
CA SER A 129 16.50 -2.07 7.85
C SER A 129 16.21 -2.93 9.08
N ASN A 130 17.26 -3.43 9.74
CA ASN A 130 17.15 -4.24 10.94
C ASN A 130 18.20 -3.80 11.98
N ILE A 131 17.89 -3.92 13.26
CA ILE A 131 18.77 -3.51 14.37
C ILE A 131 20.09 -4.29 14.37
N ASP A 132 20.05 -5.57 14.00
CA ASP A 132 21.22 -6.47 13.95
C ASP A 132 22.00 -6.37 12.62
N ASP A 133 21.71 -5.37 11.79
CA ASP A 133 22.29 -5.20 10.44
C ASP A 133 22.08 -6.41 9.50
N ARG A 134 21.07 -7.24 9.79
CA ARG A 134 20.69 -8.35 8.91
C ARG A 134 19.99 -7.83 7.67
N THR A 135 20.30 -8.46 6.53
CA THR A 135 19.62 -8.16 5.27
C THR A 135 18.33 -8.96 5.13
N TYR A 136 17.28 -8.32 4.63
CA TYR A 136 16.06 -9.02 4.20
C TYR A 136 16.32 -9.88 2.96
N THR A 137 15.98 -11.17 3.00
CA THR A 137 16.09 -12.04 1.82
C THR A 137 14.86 -11.86 0.93
N LEU A 138 15.07 -11.38 -0.30
CA LEU A 138 14.00 -11.18 -1.27
C LEU A 138 13.32 -12.50 -1.64
N PRO A 139 11.98 -12.55 -1.65
CA PRO A 139 11.24 -13.73 -2.08
C PRO A 139 11.39 -13.95 -3.60
N PRO A 140 11.47 -15.21 -4.07
CA PRO A 140 11.69 -15.51 -5.48
C PRO A 140 10.62 -14.94 -6.43
N CYS A 141 9.41 -14.68 -5.95
CA CYS A 141 8.31 -14.13 -6.76
C CYS A 141 8.68 -12.81 -7.45
N VAL A 142 9.57 -12.01 -6.86
CA VAL A 142 10.05 -10.75 -7.45
C VAL A 142 10.73 -11.00 -8.79
N PHE A 143 11.53 -12.05 -8.91
CA PHE A 143 12.26 -12.39 -10.13
C PHE A 143 11.40 -13.04 -11.21
N HIS A 144 10.20 -13.51 -10.84
CA HIS A 144 9.23 -14.08 -11.78
C HIS A 144 8.19 -13.03 -12.24
N CYS A 145 8.24 -11.81 -11.71
CA CYS A 145 7.30 -10.73 -12.06
C CYS A 145 7.68 -10.11 -13.42
N SER A 146 7.07 -10.59 -14.50
CA SER A 146 7.37 -10.15 -15.88
C SER A 146 7.02 -8.68 -16.16
N THR A 147 6.18 -8.05 -15.34
CA THR A 147 5.79 -6.64 -15.46
C THR A 147 6.75 -5.68 -14.78
N LEU A 148 7.70 -6.20 -13.99
CA LEU A 148 8.63 -5.39 -13.21
C LEU A 148 9.63 -4.70 -14.13
N THR A 149 9.55 -3.36 -14.19
CA THR A 149 10.43 -2.49 -14.99
C THR A 149 11.49 -1.79 -14.15
N GLN A 150 11.28 -1.69 -12.84
CA GLN A 150 12.22 -1.04 -11.93
C GLN A 150 12.22 -1.77 -10.59
N LEU A 151 13.41 -2.16 -10.15
CA LEU A 151 13.67 -2.75 -8.84
C LEU A 151 14.72 -1.88 -8.13
N LYS A 152 14.38 -1.34 -6.95
CA LYS A 152 15.32 -0.63 -6.07
C LYS A 152 15.37 -1.35 -4.73
N LEU A 153 16.56 -1.70 -4.29
CA LEU A 153 16.78 -2.48 -3.08
C LEU A 153 17.82 -1.79 -2.20
N ALA A 154 17.56 -1.74 -0.90
CA ALA A 154 18.52 -1.35 0.11
C ALA A 154 18.37 -2.28 1.32
N ARG A 155 19.49 -2.73 1.92
CA ARG A 155 19.52 -3.70 3.02
C ARG A 155 18.79 -5.02 2.69
N CYS A 156 18.75 -5.39 1.41
CA CYS A 156 18.16 -6.63 0.94
C CYS A 156 19.24 -7.53 0.32
N SER A 157 19.10 -8.83 0.48
CA SER A 157 19.86 -9.87 -0.22
C SER A 157 18.92 -10.73 -1.04
N PHE A 158 19.46 -11.45 -2.03
CA PHE A 158 18.69 -12.44 -2.77
C PHE A 158 19.55 -13.68 -2.96
N LYS A 159 18.92 -14.85 -2.92
CA LYS A 159 19.58 -16.11 -3.26
C LYS A 159 19.36 -16.34 -4.75
N PRO A 160 20.41 -16.37 -5.59
CA PRO A 160 20.26 -16.73 -6.99
C PRO A 160 19.59 -18.09 -7.09
N LEU A 161 18.54 -18.20 -7.89
CA LEU A 161 18.01 -19.50 -8.28
C LEU A 161 19.14 -20.22 -9.02
N VAL A 162 19.51 -21.42 -8.56
CA VAL A 162 20.62 -22.26 -9.08
C VAL A 162 20.46 -22.72 -10.54
N LEU A 163 19.57 -22.09 -11.32
CA LEU A 163 19.40 -22.30 -12.76
C LEU A 163 20.45 -21.58 -13.63
N PHE A 164 21.34 -20.78 -13.03
CA PHE A 164 22.50 -20.18 -13.72
C PHE A 164 23.81 -20.95 -13.48
N VAL A 165 23.76 -22.25 -13.21
CA VAL A 165 24.93 -23.08 -13.51
C VAL A 165 24.92 -23.26 -15.03
N ALA A 166 25.63 -22.37 -15.72
CA ALA A 166 25.98 -22.60 -17.12
C ALA A 166 26.57 -24.02 -17.20
N SER A 167 25.86 -24.93 -17.87
CA SER A 167 26.44 -26.22 -18.24
C SER A 167 27.76 -25.92 -18.93
N PRO A 168 28.88 -26.51 -18.47
CA PRO A 168 30.11 -26.42 -19.24
C PRO A 168 29.83 -27.07 -20.59
N ILE A 169 29.94 -26.28 -21.66
CA ILE A 169 29.98 -26.81 -23.02
C ILE A 169 31.21 -27.73 -23.05
N LEU A 170 30.97 -29.02 -23.29
CA LEU A 170 31.98 -30.04 -23.53
C LEU A 170 31.97 -30.36 -25.03
#